data_AF-A0A429IAL5-F1
#
_entry.id   AF-A0A429IAL5-F1
#
_cell.length_a   1.000
_cell.length_b   1.000
_cell.length_c   1.000
_cell.angle_alpha   90.00
_cell.angle_beta   90.00
_cell.angle_gamma   90.00
#
_symmetry.space_group_name_H-M   'P 1'
#
loop_
_entity.id
_entity.type
_entity.pdbx_description
1 polymer ?
#
loop_
_entity_poly.entity_id
_entity_poly.type
_entity_poly.pdbx_seq_one_letter_code
_entity_poly.pdbx_strand_id
1 'polypeptide(L)' 'MRGQLELPPDDIEAQLIQHSLYTLEGGLGAGSALIERDCTAIVCASDMMAFGAIRVARQRGLDVPRALSVVVSTTAS' A
#
# COMPACT_ATOMS: atom_id res chain seq x y z
N MET A 1 0.64 -16.26 -0.82
CA MET A 1 1.31 -15.10 -1.48
C MET A 1 2.82 -15.23 -1.55
N ARG A 2 3.55 -15.55 -0.46
CA ARG A 2 5.05 -15.60 -0.46
C ARG A 2 5.68 -16.47 -1.57
N GLY A 3 5.06 -17.56 -2.00
CA GLY A 3 5.60 -18.44 -3.06
C GLY A 3 5.33 -18.00 -4.51
N GLN A 4 4.55 -16.94 -4.74
CA GLN A 4 4.15 -16.51 -6.09
C GLN A 4 4.96 -15.32 -6.64
N LEU A 5 5.69 -14.62 -5.78
CA LEU A 5 6.41 -13.39 -6.16
C LEU A 5 7.83 -13.65 -6.66
N GLU A 6 8.33 -14.88 -6.57
CA GLU A 6 9.70 -15.27 -6.96
C GLU A 6 10.80 -14.33 -6.41
N LEU A 7 10.54 -13.70 -5.26
CA LEU A 7 11.44 -12.78 -4.56
C LEU A 7 11.95 -13.40 -3.25
N PRO A 8 13.21 -13.15 -2.87
CA PRO A 8 13.71 -13.47 -1.53
C PRO A 8 12.80 -12.87 -0.44
N PRO A 9 12.57 -13.58 0.68
CA PRO A 9 11.72 -13.07 1.75
C PRO A 9 12.14 -11.71 2.29
N ASP A 10 13.45 -11.46 2.37
CA ASP A 10 14.00 -10.19 2.85
C ASP A 10 13.71 -9.05 1.88
N ASP A 11 13.72 -9.31 0.57
CA ASP A 11 13.35 -8.32 -0.44
C ASP A 11 11.86 -7.98 -0.38
N ILE A 12 11.01 -8.98 -0.11
CA ILE A 12 9.57 -8.75 0.09
C ILE A 12 9.36 -7.83 1.30
N GLU A 13 9.99 -8.13 2.44
CA GLU A 13 9.82 -7.33 3.66
C GLU A 13 10.37 -5.90 3.47
N ALA A 14 11.53 -5.77 2.82
CA ALA A 14 12.17 -4.47 2.61
C ALA A 14 11.41 -3.61 1.59
N GLN A 15 10.94 -4.20 0.49
CA GLN A 15 10.42 -3.43 -0.65
C GLN A 15 8.89 -3.33 -0.65
N LEU A 16 8.18 -4.40 -0.28
CA LEU A 16 6.73 -4.50 -0.48
C LEU A 16 5.90 -4.35 0.80
N ILE A 17 6.54 -4.34 1.96
CA ILE A 17 5.86 -4.24 3.26
C ILE A 17 6.21 -2.93 3.94
N GLN A 18 5.19 -2.24 4.45
CA GLN A 18 5.34 -1.05 5.29
C GLN A 18 4.45 -1.18 6.52
N HIS A 19 5.08 -1.11 7.69
CA HIS A 19 4.39 -1.15 8.98
C HIS A 19 4.06 0.27 9.43
N SER A 20 2.81 0.48 9.84
CA SER A 20 2.36 1.77 10.35
C SER A 20 1.15 1.61 11.26
N LEU A 21 0.65 2.73 11.78
CA LEU A 21 -0.56 2.78 12.58
C LEU A 21 -1.81 2.73 11.70
N TYR A 22 -2.91 2.20 12.23
CA TYR A 22 -4.22 2.17 11.58
C TYR A 22 -4.91 3.55 11.58
N THR A 23 -4.22 4.57 11.09
CA THR A 23 -4.69 5.96 11.01
C THR A 23 -4.55 6.50 9.60
N LEU A 24 -5.07 7.72 9.39
CA LEU A 24 -4.93 8.41 8.11
C LEU A 24 -3.47 8.71 7.78
N GLU A 25 -2.73 9.22 8.77
CA GLU A 25 -1.32 9.61 8.67
C GLU A 25 -0.45 8.40 8.43
N GLY A 26 -0.75 7.27 9.09
CA GLY A 26 -0.08 6.00 8.83
C GLY A 26 -0.27 5.55 7.38
N GLY A 27 -1.50 5.68 6.85
CA GLY A 27 -1.80 5.42 5.43
C GLY A 27 -1.06 6.36 4.46
N LEU A 28 -0.97 7.66 4.79
CA LEU A 28 -0.22 8.64 4.00
C LEU A 28 1.26 8.26 3.91
N GLY A 29 1.90 7.96 5.04
CA GLY A 29 3.32 7.60 5.12
C GLY A 29 3.62 6.29 4.41
N ALA A 30 2.87 5.22 4.73
CA ALA A 30 3.05 3.92 4.10
C ALA A 30 2.77 3.96 2.59
N GLY A 31 1.69 4.66 2.18
CA GLY A 31 1.34 4.83 0.78
C GLY A 31 2.42 5.58 -0.01
N SER A 32 2.97 6.65 0.57
CA SER A 32 4.08 7.41 -0.01
C SER A 32 5.29 6.52 -0.28
N ALA A 33 5.72 5.74 0.72
CA ALA A 33 6.88 4.87 0.63
C ALA A 33 6.71 3.76 -0.41
N LEU A 34 5.52 3.15 -0.52
CA LEU A 34 5.25 2.11 -1.51
C LEU A 34 5.17 2.67 -2.93
N ILE A 35 4.59 3.86 -3.12
CA ILE A 35 4.54 4.54 -4.42
C ILE A 35 5.96 4.88 -4.92
N GLU A 36 6.86 5.30 -4.03
CA GLU A 36 8.28 5.58 -4.38
C GLU A 36 9.06 4.35 -4.83
N ARG A 37 8.55 3.16 -4.50
CA ARG A 37 9.12 1.87 -4.91
C ARG A 37 8.40 1.30 -6.14
N ASP A 38 7.73 2.16 -6.91
CA ASP A 38 7.02 1.81 -8.13
C ASP A 38 5.91 0.75 -7.94
N CYS A 39 5.35 0.62 -6.73
CA CYS A 39 4.20 -0.26 -6.49
C CYS A 39 2.95 0.29 -7.20
N THR A 40 2.30 -0.55 -8.01
CA THR A 40 1.06 -0.23 -8.75
C THR A 40 -0.22 -0.63 -8.01
N ALA A 41 -0.08 -1.36 -6.90
CA ALA A 41 -1.19 -1.73 -6.03
C ALA A 41 -0.77 -1.71 -4.55
N ILE A 42 -1.70 -1.30 -3.68
CA ILE A 42 -1.50 -1.29 -2.23
C ILE A 42 -2.68 -2.00 -1.56
N VAL A 43 -2.35 -2.95 -0.68
CA VAL A 43 -3.31 -3.59 0.22
C VAL A 43 -3.18 -2.96 1.60
N CYS A 44 -4.24 -2.31 2.06
CA CYS A 44 -4.29 -1.64 3.35
C CYS A 44 -4.98 -2.52 4.40
N ALA A 45 -4.53 -2.41 5.65
CA ALA A 45 -5.11 -3.13 6.78
C ALA A 45 -6.37 -2.47 7.37
N SER A 46 -6.68 -1.23 6.98
CA SER A 46 -7.91 -0.52 7.40
C SER A 46 -8.34 0.52 6.37
N ASP A 47 -9.61 0.92 6.44
CA ASP A 47 -10.19 1.96 5.57
C ASP A 47 -9.49 3.31 5.74
N MET A 48 -9.11 3.66 6.98
CA MET A 48 -8.38 4.91 7.27
C MET A 48 -7.02 4.93 6.58
N MET A 49 -6.31 3.80 6.59
CA MET A 49 -5.04 3.69 5.87
C MET A 49 -5.24 3.77 4.36
N ALA A 50 -6.27 3.10 3.82
CA ALA A 50 -6.60 3.17 2.39
C ALA A 50 -6.93 4.60 1.96
N PHE A 51 -7.68 5.35 2.76
CA PHE A 51 -7.96 6.75 2.47
C PHE A 51 -6.69 7.61 2.46
N GLY A 52 -5.75 7.34 3.38
CA GLY A 52 -4.44 7.97 3.39
C GLY A 52 -3.63 7.68 2.12
N ALA A 53 -3.55 6.40 1.72
CA ALA A 53 -2.87 5.97 0.50
C ALA A 53 -3.47 6.62 -0.77
N ILE A 54 -4.80 6.68 -0.88
CA ILE A 54 -5.50 7.34 -1.99
C ILE A 54 -5.19 8.84 -2.01
N ARG A 55 -5.16 9.49 -0.84
CA ARG A 55 -4.88 10.93 -0.74
C ARG A 55 -3.47 11.26 -1.21
N VAL A 56 -2.45 10.50 -0.78
CA VAL A 56 -1.07 10.74 -1.24
C VAL A 56 -0.90 10.41 -2.73
N ALA A 57 -1.55 9.36 -3.25
CA ALA A 57 -1.54 9.04 -4.67
C ALA A 57 -2.07 10.22 -5.51
N ARG A 58 -3.22 10.77 -5.11
CA ARG A 58 -3.83 11.94 -5.79
C ARG A 58 -2.96 13.19 -5.66
N GLN A 59 -2.32 13.42 -4.52
CA GLN A 59 -1.36 14.53 -4.35
C GLN A 59 -0.15 14.42 -5.29
N ARG A 60 0.23 13.19 -5.66
CA ARG A 60 1.30 12.90 -6.64
C ARG A 60 0.80 12.86 -8.08
N GLY A 61 -0.46 13.20 -8.33
CA GLY A 61 -1.06 13.19 -9.67
C GLY A 61 -1.36 11.79 -10.22
N LEU A 62 -1.34 10.75 -9.38
CA LEU A 62 -1.71 9.40 -9.78
C LEU A 62 -3.23 9.25 -9.78
N ASP A 63 -3.74 8.67 -10.87
CA ASP A 63 -5.15 8.31 -10.98
C ASP A 63 -5.43 7.00 -10.23
N VAL A 64 -6.53 6.96 -9.48
CA VAL A 64 -6.99 5.79 -8.74
C VAL A 64 -8.38 5.41 -9.26
N PRO A 65 -8.58 4.20 -9.82
CA PRO A 65 -7.68 3.05 -9.77
C PRO A 65 -6.69 2.90 -10.95
N ARG A 66 -6.74 3.76 -11.98
CA ARG A 66 -6.05 3.51 -13.26
C ARG A 66 -4.53 3.37 -13.16
N ALA A 67 -3.87 4.19 -12.34
CA ALA A 67 -2.42 4.18 -12.15
C ALA A 67 -2.00 3.49 -10.84
N LEU A 68 -2.85 3.55 -9.82
CA LEU A 68 -2.64 2.87 -8.55
C LEU A 68 -3.94 2.23 -8.06
N SER A 69 -3.94 0.93 -7.82
CA SER A 69 -5.05 0.22 -7.20
C SER A 69 -4.90 0.22 -5.67
N VAL A 70 -5.98 0.49 -4.95
CA VAL A 70 -6.00 0.46 -3.47
C VAL A 70 -7.17 -0.40 -3.02
N VAL A 71 -6.88 -1.39 -2.18
CA VAL A 71 -7.88 -2.30 -1.61
C VAL A 71 -7.66 -2.47 -0.11
N VAL A 72 -8.72 -2.82 0.61
CA VAL A 72 -8.65 -3.11 2.05
C VAL A 72 -8.77 -4.61 2.26
N SER A 73 -7.88 -5.17 3.07
CA SER A 73 -7.96 -6.58 3.45
C SER A 73 -9.06 -6.76 4.50
N THR A 74 -10.16 -7.39 4.11
CA THR A 74 -11.15 -7.94 5.05
C THR A 74 -10.83 -9.42 5.23
N THR A 75 -10.15 -9.78 6.31
CA THR A 75 -10.20 -11.17 6.78
C THR A 75 -11.62 -11.42 7.29
N ALA A 76 -12.44 -12.09 6.48
CA ALA A 76 -13.65 -12.72 6.96
C ALA A 76 -13.22 -13.85 7.91
N SER A 77 -13.59 -13.73 9.18
CA SER A 77 -13.52 -14.83 10.15
C SER A 77 -14.48 -15.95 9.80
#